data_AF-A0A4Y9FC44-F1
#
_entry.id   AF-A0A4Y9FC44-F1
#
_cell.length_a   1.000
_cell.length_b   1.000
_cell.length_c   1.000
_cell.angle_alpha   90.00
_cell.angle_beta   90.00
_cell.angle_gamma   90.00
#
_symmetry.space_group_name_H-M   'P 1'
#
loop_
_entity.id
_entity.type
_entity.pdbx_description
1 polymer ?
#
loop_
_entity_poly.entity_id
_entity_poly.type
_entity_poly.pdbx_seq_one_letter_code
_entity_poly.pdbx_strand_id
1 'polypeptide(L)'
;MKKPERKTKLEELVDELAEEGLPKHLRIAYYLYDLSRDMVRFANEVRDAGEVDANELARLVRRALAAFVAAHAETEVGVREILANPHRLKGEECP
;
A
#
# COMPACT_ATOMS: atom_id res chain seq x y z
N MET A 1 11.75 35.60 -4.92
CA MET A 1 11.81 34.32 -4.17
C MET A 1 10.48 33.60 -4.37
N LYS A 2 10.46 32.42 -5.01
CA LYS A 2 9.24 31.60 -5.06
C LYS A 2 8.89 31.17 -3.63
N LYS A 3 7.65 31.39 -3.20
CA LYS A 3 7.17 30.87 -1.90
C LYS A 3 7.34 29.35 -1.90
N PRO A 4 7.82 28.73 -0.81
CA PRO A 4 7.77 27.28 -0.70
C PRO A 4 6.30 26.87 -0.77
N GLU A 5 5.97 26.02 -1.74
CA GLU A 5 4.65 25.40 -1.81
C GLU A 5 4.44 24.58 -0.53
N ARG A 6 3.32 24.78 0.15
CA ARG A 6 2.99 24.01 1.35
C ARG A 6 2.82 22.57 0.91
N LYS A 7 3.68 21.69 1.43
CA LYS A 7 3.54 20.25 1.28
C LYS A 7 2.18 19.81 1.79
N THR A 8 1.57 18.87 1.10
CA THR A 8 0.38 18.19 1.59
C THR A 8 0.77 17.33 2.79
N LYS A 9 -0.18 17.06 3.71
CA LYS A 9 0.04 16.13 4.85
C LYS A 9 0.59 14.76 4.41
N LEU A 10 0.28 14.37 3.18
CA LEU A 10 0.75 13.13 2.60
C LEU A 10 2.22 13.20 2.16
N GLU A 11 2.66 14.32 1.58
CA GLU A 11 4.06 14.55 1.24
C GLU A 11 4.92 14.65 2.50
N GLU A 12 4.38 15.23 3.58
CA GLU A 12 5.00 15.21 4.91
C GLU A 12 5.13 13.76 5.44
N LEU A 13 4.09 12.94 5.28
CA LEU A 13 4.11 11.50 5.61
C LEU A 13 5.12 10.69 4.77
N VAL A 14 5.29 11.03 3.49
CA VAL A 14 6.28 10.40 2.58
C VAL A 14 7.70 10.77 2.98
N ASP A 15 7.94 12.01 3.40
CA ASP A 15 9.24 12.42 3.91
C ASP A 15 9.58 11.73 5.24
N GLU A 16 8.59 11.56 6.14
CA GLU A 16 8.72 10.77 7.36
C GLU A 16 8.98 9.27 7.08
N LEU A 17 8.52 8.75 5.93
CA LEU A 17 8.77 7.37 5.46
C LEU A 17 10.23 7.07 5.08
N ALA A 18 11.01 8.09 4.79
CA ALA A 18 12.44 7.96 4.60
C ALA A 18 13.22 7.80 5.92
N GLU A 19 12.61 8.13 7.06
CA GLU A 19 13.23 8.02 8.38
C GLU A 19 13.00 6.63 9.01
N GLU A 20 14.05 6.06 9.61
CA GLU A 20 13.94 4.81 10.37
C GLU A 20 13.02 5.01 11.60
N GLY A 21 12.15 4.03 11.89
CA GLY A 21 11.37 4.01 13.14
C GLY A 21 9.89 4.37 13.09
N LEU A 22 9.28 4.54 11.90
CA LEU A 22 7.84 4.83 11.79
C LEU A 22 6.93 3.82 12.52
N PRO A 23 5.94 4.29 13.30
CA PRO A 23 4.92 3.45 13.91
C PRO A 23 4.09 2.63 12.92
N LYS A 24 3.70 1.42 13.34
CA LYS A 24 2.91 0.45 12.59
C LYS A 24 1.69 1.05 11.89
N HIS A 25 0.90 1.83 12.62
CA HIS A 25 -0.34 2.41 12.11
C HIS A 25 -0.09 3.38 10.95
N LEU A 26 1.01 4.14 10.96
CA LEU A 26 1.38 5.04 9.87
C LEU A 26 1.89 4.26 8.65
N ARG A 27 2.65 3.18 8.85
CA ARG A 27 3.07 2.27 7.75
C ARG A 27 1.88 1.67 7.02
N ILE A 28 0.89 1.19 7.78
CA ILE A 28 -0.35 0.63 7.23
C ILE A 28 -1.15 1.71 6.50
N ALA A 29 -1.31 2.90 7.09
CA ALA A 29 -2.02 4.00 6.47
C ALA A 29 -1.41 4.40 5.12
N TYR A 30 -0.09 4.54 5.05
CA TYR A 30 0.60 4.82 3.79
C TYR A 30 0.43 3.70 2.77
N TYR A 31 0.57 2.45 3.22
CA TYR A 31 0.42 1.29 2.34
C TYR A 31 -0.98 1.22 1.72
N LEU A 32 -2.02 1.51 2.51
CA LEU A 32 -3.41 1.58 2.04
C LEU A 32 -3.62 2.74 1.07
N TYR A 33 -3.00 3.89 1.33
CA TYR A 33 -3.04 5.01 0.39
C TYR A 33 -2.42 4.63 -0.96
N ASP A 34 -1.23 4.04 -0.96
CA ASP A 34 -0.59 3.58 -2.20
C ASP A 34 -1.43 2.52 -2.94
N LEU A 35 -2.00 1.56 -2.20
CA LEU A 35 -2.93 0.57 -2.76
C LEU A 35 -4.15 1.23 -3.41
N SER A 36 -4.72 2.26 -2.78
CA SER A 36 -5.89 2.96 -3.34
C SER A 36 -5.58 3.64 -4.68
N ARG A 37 -4.39 4.22 -4.83
CA ARG A 37 -3.96 4.81 -6.10
C ARG A 37 -3.84 3.75 -7.19
N ASP A 38 -3.28 2.60 -6.83
CA ASP A 38 -3.15 1.45 -7.72
C ASP A 38 -4.50 0.89 -8.15
N MET A 39 -5.47 0.80 -7.23
CA MET A 39 -6.84 0.40 -7.55
C MET A 39 -7.54 1.38 -8.49
N VAL A 40 -7.38 2.69 -8.27
CA VAL A 40 -7.94 3.73 -9.16
C VAL A 40 -7.31 3.64 -10.56
N ARG A 41 -5.99 3.44 -10.64
CA ARG A 41 -5.29 3.23 -11.92
C ARG A 41 -5.87 2.00 -12.64
N PHE A 42 -5.93 0.85 -11.96
CA PHE A 42 -6.44 -0.38 -12.55
C PHE A 42 -7.91 -0.26 -13.00
N ALA A 43 -8.76 0.44 -12.24
CA ALA A 43 -10.14 0.69 -12.64
C ALA A 43 -10.25 1.51 -13.94
N ASN A 44 -9.37 2.51 -14.13
CA ASN A 44 -9.32 3.26 -15.39
C ASN A 44 -8.82 2.38 -16.55
N GLU A 45 -7.82 1.53 -16.32
CA GLU A 45 -7.32 0.59 -17.33
C GLU A 45 -8.40 -0.39 -17.76
N VAL A 46 -9.16 -0.96 -16.82
CA VAL A 46 -10.31 -1.84 -17.12
C VAL A 46 -11.37 -1.11 -17.92
N ARG A 47 -11.70 0.14 -17.55
CA ARG A 47 -12.67 0.97 -18.28
C ARG A 47 -12.22 1.23 -19.72
N ASP A 48 -10.94 1.56 -19.91
CA ASP A 48 -10.39 2.00 -21.20
C ASP A 48 -10.08 0.81 -22.12
N ALA A 49 -9.66 -0.33 -21.58
CA ALA A 49 -9.36 -1.55 -22.33
C ALA A 49 -10.60 -2.44 -22.54
N GLY A 50 -11.59 -2.38 -21.64
CA GLY A 50 -12.79 -3.22 -21.69
C GLY A 50 -12.58 -4.67 -21.22
N GLU A 51 -11.42 -4.99 -20.63
CA GLU A 51 -11.09 -6.30 -20.09
C GLU A 51 -10.44 -6.20 -18.70
N VAL A 52 -10.49 -7.30 -17.94
CA VAL A 52 -9.91 -7.39 -16.60
C VAL A 52 -8.67 -8.28 -16.64
N ASP A 53 -7.49 -7.72 -16.36
CA ASP A 53 -6.29 -8.52 -16.14
C ASP A 53 -6.36 -9.20 -14.76
N ALA A 54 -6.57 -10.52 -14.78
CA ALA A 54 -6.67 -11.33 -13.58
C ALA A 54 -5.39 -11.34 -12.73
N ASN A 55 -4.20 -11.18 -13.35
CA ASN A 55 -2.94 -11.16 -12.61
C ASN A 55 -2.79 -9.85 -11.82
N GLU A 56 -3.18 -8.74 -12.43
CA GLU A 56 -3.15 -7.43 -11.80
C GLU A 56 -4.19 -7.34 -10.67
N LEU A 57 -5.41 -7.84 -10.91
CA LEU A 57 -6.41 -7.96 -9.86
C LEU A 57 -5.91 -8.83 -8.69
N ALA A 58 -5.29 -9.97 -8.97
CA ALA A 58 -4.72 -10.83 -7.94
C ALA A 58 -3.56 -10.16 -7.19
N ARG A 59 -2.78 -9.28 -7.85
CA ARG A 59 -1.75 -8.46 -7.20
C ARG A 59 -2.39 -7.50 -6.20
N LEU A 60 -3.46 -6.78 -6.57
CA LEU A 60 -4.17 -5.85 -5.69
C LEU A 60 -4.78 -6.57 -4.48
N VAL A 61 -5.39 -7.74 -4.68
CA VAL A 61 -5.95 -8.56 -3.57
C VAL A 61 -4.86 -8.97 -2.59
N ARG A 62 -3.70 -9.45 -3.08
CA ARG A 62 -2.57 -9.80 -2.20
C ARG A 62 -2.05 -8.61 -1.41
N ARG A 63 -2.03 -7.42 -2.02
CA ARG A 63 -1.68 -6.19 -1.31
C ARG A 63 -2.68 -5.87 -0.20
N ALA A 64 -3.98 -5.97 -0.48
CA ALA A 64 -5.01 -5.77 0.55
C ALA A 64 -4.85 -6.77 1.72
N LEU A 65 -4.61 -8.05 1.41
CA LEU A 65 -4.35 -9.07 2.41
C LEU A 65 -3.10 -8.76 3.24
N ALA A 66 -2.02 -8.30 2.60
CA ALA A 66 -0.81 -7.89 3.30
C ALA A 66 -1.06 -6.76 4.32
N ALA A 67 -1.90 -5.78 3.98
CA ALA A 67 -2.29 -4.73 4.92
C ALA A 67 -3.04 -5.30 6.13
N PHE A 68 -3.96 -6.25 5.91
CA PHE A 68 -4.70 -6.93 6.97
C PHE A 68 -3.78 -7.75 7.89
N VAL A 69 -2.92 -8.60 7.32
CA VAL A 69 -1.99 -9.43 8.09
C VAL A 69 -0.99 -8.56 8.86
N ALA A 70 -0.46 -7.51 8.22
CA ALA A 70 0.42 -6.55 8.88
C ALA A 70 -0.27 -5.83 10.05
N ALA A 71 -1.57 -5.52 9.94
CA ALA A 71 -2.34 -4.93 11.05
C ALA A 71 -2.42 -5.84 12.28
N HIS A 72 -2.21 -7.15 12.14
CA HIS A 72 -2.20 -8.12 13.23
C HIS A 72 -0.80 -8.51 13.70
N ALA A 73 0.26 -8.09 13.00
CA ALA A 73 1.63 -8.42 13.39
C ALA A 73 2.01 -7.78 14.74
N GLU A 74 2.71 -8.54 15.58
CA GLU A 74 3.10 -8.11 16.94
C GLU A 74 4.28 -7.14 16.96
N THR A 75 5.07 -7.09 15.87
CA THR A 75 6.31 -6.30 15.80
C THR A 75 6.35 -5.40 14.57
N GLU A 76 7.01 -4.24 14.70
CA GLU A 76 7.25 -3.31 13.59
C GLU A 76 8.09 -3.92 12.46
N VAL A 77 9.02 -4.82 12.82
CA VAL A 77 9.82 -5.57 11.85
C VAL A 77 8.93 -6.49 11.02
N GLY A 78 8.01 -7.22 11.66
CA GLY A 78 7.04 -8.07 10.98
C GLY A 78 6.12 -7.28 10.04
N VAL A 79 5.62 -6.13 10.49
CA VAL A 79 4.83 -5.19 9.65
C VAL A 79 5.60 -4.83 8.39
N ARG A 80 6.86 -4.37 8.53
CA ARG A 80 7.70 -3.98 7.40
C ARG A 80 7.93 -5.15 6.43
N GLU A 81 8.22 -6.34 6.95
CA GLU A 81 8.49 -7.51 6.12
C GLU A 81 7.26 -7.95 5.31
N ILE A 82 6.08 -7.99 5.96
CA ILE A 82 4.81 -8.35 5.30
C ILE A 82 4.47 -7.35 4.20
N LEU A 83 4.51 -6.04 4.50
CA LEU A 83 4.16 -4.99 3.54
C LEU A 83 5.15 -4.93 2.37
N ALA A 84 6.43 -5.23 2.59
CA ALA A 84 7.44 -5.29 1.53
C ALA A 84 7.29 -6.53 0.62
N ASN A 85 6.67 -7.61 1.12
CA ASN A 85 6.57 -8.88 0.38
C ASN A 85 5.13 -9.43 0.24
N PRO A 86 4.16 -8.69 -0.34
CA PRO A 86 2.77 -9.15 -0.44
C PRO A 86 2.60 -10.43 -1.26
N HIS A 87 3.52 -10.72 -2.18
CA HIS A 87 3.51 -11.91 -3.01
C HIS A 87 3.73 -13.22 -2.21
N ARG A 88 4.32 -13.13 -1.01
CA ARG A 88 4.53 -14.29 -0.13
C ARG A 88 3.24 -14.81 0.49
N LEU A 89 2.17 -14.02 0.49
CA LEU A 89 0.83 -14.41 0.96
C LEU A 89 0.03 -15.16 -0.10
N LYS A 90 0.67 -15.66 -1.16
CA LYS A 90 0.00 -16.44 -2.20
C LYS A 90 -0.48 -17.77 -1.63
N GLY A 91 -1.80 -18.00 -1.68
CA GLY A 91 -2.41 -19.23 -1.17
C GLY A 91 -2.89 -19.14 0.28
N GLU A 92 -2.70 -18.00 0.94
CA GLU A 92 -3.41 -17.72 2.19
C GLU A 92 -4.89 -17.41 1.91
N GLU A 93 -5.75 -17.84 2.83
CA GLU A 93 -7.17 -17.52 2.75
C GLU A 93 -7.36 -16.00 2.90
N CYS A 94 -8.11 -15.44 1.96
CA CYS A 94 -8.55 -14.06 2.08
C CYS A 94 -9.80 -14.06 2.98
N PRO A 95 -9.76 -13.41 4.15
CA PRO A 95 -10.90 -13.37 5.08
C PRO A 95 -12.09 -12.59 4.51
#